data_AF-B1YYC7-F1
#
_entry.id   AF-B1YYC7-F1
#
_cell.length_a   1.000
_cell.length_b   1.000
_cell.length_c   1.000
_cell.angle_alpha   90.00
_cell.angle_beta   90.00
_cell.angle_gamma   90.00
#
_symmetry.space_group_name_H-M   'P 1'
#
loop_
_entity.id
_entity.type
_entity.pdbx_description
1 polymer ?
#
loop_
_entity_poly.entity_id
_entity_poly.type
_entity_poly.pdbx_seq_one_letter_code
_entity_poly.pdbx_strand_id
1 'polypeptide(L)'
;MIVCWRLRYVPDPTGVAAVTELYRNGKRVFGERGLPNIYEGDARPYRKMGIYKWAWLTGPGNVMHRAISFGPVVLSRKTAHRPDGD
;
A
#
# COMPACT_ATOMS: atom_id res chain seq x y z
N MET A 1 13.20 -6.89 16.75
CA MET A 1 12.16 -5.84 16.85
C MET A 1 11.24 -5.95 15.65
N ILE A 2 9.93 -6.10 15.85
CA ILE A 2 8.94 -6.18 14.76
C ILE A 2 8.74 -4.78 14.18
N VAL A 3 8.72 -4.65 12.85
CA VAL A 3 8.37 -3.39 12.18
C VAL A 3 6.93 -3.48 11.69
N CYS A 4 6.09 -2.57 12.16
CA CYS A 4 4.70 -2.49 11.76
C CYS A 4 4.55 -1.48 10.61
N TRP A 5 4.15 -1.98 9.44
CA TRP A 5 3.82 -1.16 8.29
C TRP A 5 2.31 -1.01 8.15
N ARG A 6 1.85 0.20 7.83
CA ARG A 6 0.46 0.46 7.47
C ARG A 6 0.42 1.33 6.23
N LEU A 7 -0.28 0.86 5.20
CA LEU A 7 -0.66 1.65 4.03
C LEU A 7 -2.11 2.10 4.18
N ARG A 8 -2.35 3.41 4.12
CA ARG A 8 -3.69 3.96 3.88
C ARG A 8 -3.74 4.37 2.42
N TYR A 9 -4.66 3.75 1.69
CA TYR A 9 -4.84 3.98 0.28
C TYR A 9 -6.32 4.24 0.00
N VAL A 10 -6.63 5.40 -0.58
CA VAL A 10 -7.95 5.76 -1.11
C VAL A 10 -7.76 5.97 -2.60
N PRO A 11 -8.24 5.05 -3.46
CA PRO A 11 -8.07 5.16 -4.90
C PRO A 11 -8.99 6.25 -5.46
N ASP A 12 -8.42 7.15 -6.25
CA ASP A 12 -9.20 8.11 -7.04
C ASP A 12 -8.39 8.53 -8.29
N PRO A 13 -8.90 8.28 -9.50
CA PRO A 13 -8.19 8.62 -10.74
C PRO A 13 -8.13 10.13 -11.01
N THR A 14 -8.97 10.94 -10.35
CA THR A 14 -8.96 12.40 -10.46
C THR A 14 -8.01 13.07 -9.47
N GLY A 15 -7.66 12.35 -8.40
CA GLY A 15 -6.83 12.87 -7.30
C GLY A 15 -7.59 13.61 -6.20
N VAL A 16 -8.82 14.08 -6.44
CA VAL A 16 -9.59 14.93 -5.52
C VAL A 16 -9.73 14.32 -4.13
N ALA A 17 -10.09 13.05 -4.06
CA ALA A 17 -10.23 12.25 -2.83
C ALA A 17 -9.05 11.29 -2.61
N ALA A 18 -8.04 11.30 -3.49
CA ALA A 18 -6.93 10.36 -3.44
C ALA A 18 -6.09 10.54 -2.17
N VAL A 19 -5.73 9.41 -1.55
CA VAL A 19 -4.83 9.36 -0.41
C VAL A 19 -3.85 8.22 -0.58
N THR A 20 -2.56 8.51 -0.45
CA THR A 20 -1.49 7.51 -0.36
C THR A 20 -0.61 7.86 0.84
N GLU A 21 -0.79 7.16 1.96
CA GLU A 21 0.00 7.40 3.18
C GLU A 21 0.65 6.10 3.68
N LEU A 22 1.96 6.14 3.92
CA LEU A 22 2.72 5.02 4.48
C LEU A 22 3.18 5.36 5.89
N TYR A 23 2.96 4.43 6.80
CA TYR A 23 3.35 4.53 8.20
C TYR A 23 4.30 3.39 8.57
N ARG A 24 5.36 3.73 9.31
CA ARG A 24 6.29 2.80 9.94
C ARG A 24 6.22 2.98 11.44
N ASN A 25 5.85 1.93 12.16
CA ASN A 25 5.68 1.95 13.62
C ASN A 25 4.80 3.12 14.10
N GLY A 26 3.66 3.34 13.42
CA GLY A 26 2.72 4.41 13.73
C GLY A 26 3.11 5.80 13.21
N LYS A 27 4.39 6.06 12.91
CA LYS A 27 4.85 7.34 12.35
C LYS A 27 4.65 7.38 10.84
N ARG A 28 4.06 8.46 10.31
CA ARG A 28 3.93 8.67 8.86
C ARG A 28 5.33 8.92 8.27
N VAL A 29 5.71 8.13 7.27
CA VAL A 29 7.00 8.23 6.57
C VAL A 29 6.85 8.66 5.10
N PHE A 30 5.65 8.53 4.54
CA PHE A 30 5.28 9.06 3.24
C PHE A 30 3.81 9.49 3.28
N GLY A 31 3.45 10.53 2.54
CA GLY A 31 2.08 11.01 2.45
C GLY A 31 1.86 11.89 1.24
N GLU A 32 0.87 11.53 0.45
CA GLU A 32 0.45 12.25 -0.75
C GLU A 32 -1.08 12.26 -0.83
N ARG A 33 -1.62 13.41 -1.24
CA ARG A 33 -3.06 13.71 -1.32
C ARG A 33 -3.29 14.65 -2.49
N GLY A 34 -4.47 14.59 -3.09
CA GLY A 34 -4.81 15.50 -4.19
C GLY A 34 -4.21 15.11 -5.54
N LEU A 35 -3.57 13.93 -5.64
CA LEU A 35 -2.92 13.46 -6.86
C LEU A 35 -3.49 12.10 -7.28
N PRO A 36 -3.80 11.90 -8.58
CA PRO A 36 -4.26 10.62 -9.10
C PRO A 36 -3.35 9.47 -8.67
N ASN A 37 -3.93 8.43 -8.10
CA ASN A 37 -3.17 7.28 -7.57
C ASN A 37 -3.69 5.92 -8.06
N ILE A 38 -4.57 5.93 -9.06
CA ILE A 38 -5.10 4.77 -9.75
C ILE A 38 -5.32 5.15 -11.22
N TYR A 39 -5.23 4.17 -12.13
CA TYR A 39 -5.55 4.40 -13.54
C TYR A 39 -7.06 4.62 -13.73
N GLU A 40 -7.41 5.47 -14.70
CA GLU A 40 -8.79 5.65 -15.11
C GLU A 40 -9.40 4.32 -15.59
N GLY A 41 -10.64 4.03 -15.17
CA GLY A 41 -11.34 2.80 -15.51
C GLY A 41 -10.96 1.56 -14.66
N ASP A 42 -9.92 1.62 -13.83
CA ASP A 42 -9.64 0.53 -12.88
C ASP A 42 -10.61 0.58 -11.69
N ALA A 43 -11.48 -0.43 -11.59
CA ALA A 43 -12.52 -0.50 -10.58
C ALA A 43 -12.15 -1.34 -9.34
N ARG A 44 -11.05 -2.11 -9.38
CA ARG A 44 -10.77 -3.14 -8.36
C ARG A 44 -9.28 -3.26 -8.06
N PRO A 45 -8.68 -2.24 -7.43
CA PRO A 45 -7.29 -2.34 -7.00
C PRO A 45 -7.14 -3.47 -5.97
N TYR A 46 -6.08 -4.24 -6.11
CA TYR A 46 -5.77 -5.35 -5.23
C TYR A 46 -4.30 -5.33 -4.84
N ARG A 47 -4.00 -5.80 -3.62
CA ARG A 47 -2.65 -5.79 -3.07
C ARG A 47 -1.98 -7.14 -3.28
N LYS A 48 -0.74 -7.11 -3.79
CA LYS A 48 0.19 -8.25 -3.74
C LYS A 48 1.25 -7.99 -2.67
N MET A 49 1.73 -9.04 -2.00
CA MET A 49 2.88 -8.99 -1.09
C MET A 49 3.74 -10.22 -1.28
N GLY A 50 5.05 -10.02 -1.36
CA GLY A 50 6.02 -11.07 -1.60
C GLY A 50 7.28 -10.51 -2.22
N ILE A 51 8.11 -11.40 -2.74
CA ILE A 51 9.32 -11.02 -3.47
C ILE A 51 8.96 -10.83 -4.94
N TYR A 52 9.15 -9.63 -5.47
CA TYR A 52 8.97 -9.32 -6.89
C TYR A 52 10.33 -9.09 -7.56
N LYS A 53 10.67 -9.92 -8.57
CA LYS A 53 12.01 -10.04 -9.18
C LYS A 53 12.20 -9.18 -10.43
N TRP A 54 11.72 -7.94 -10.42
CA TRP A 54 11.58 -7.13 -11.65
C TRP A 54 12.91 -6.77 -12.36
N ALA A 55 14.04 -6.71 -11.63
CA ALA A 55 15.35 -6.35 -12.18
C ALA A 55 16.45 -7.39 -11.91
N TRP A 56 16.11 -8.63 -11.56
CA TRP A 56 17.14 -9.57 -11.08
C TRP A 56 18.09 -10.08 -12.16
N LEU A 57 17.71 -9.93 -13.43
CA LEU A 57 18.52 -10.35 -14.57
C LEU A 57 19.27 -9.19 -15.24
N THR A 58 19.20 -7.98 -14.68
CA THR A 58 19.79 -6.78 -15.31
C THR A 58 21.28 -6.60 -15.00
N GLY A 59 21.90 -7.55 -14.28
CA GLY A 59 23.34 -7.52 -13.96
C GLY A 59 23.81 -8.81 -13.31
N PRO A 60 25.14 -9.03 -13.24
CA PRO A 60 25.71 -10.18 -12.55
C PRO A 60 25.35 -10.13 -11.06
N GLY A 61 24.87 -11.25 -10.53
CA GLY A 61 24.50 -11.38 -9.12
C GLY A 61 24.86 -12.75 -8.58
N ASN A 62 25.53 -12.78 -7.43
CA ASN A 62 25.87 -14.01 -6.69
C ASN A 62 24.85 -14.35 -5.58
N VAL A 63 23.69 -13.69 -5.57
CA VAL A 63 22.67 -13.89 -4.55
C VAL A 63 21.89 -15.17 -4.85
N MET A 64 22.16 -16.23 -4.09
CA MET A 64 21.52 -17.54 -4.27
C MET A 64 20.18 -17.69 -3.52
N HIS A 65 20.00 -16.97 -2.41
CA HIS A 65 18.81 -17.08 -1.57
C HIS A 65 18.28 -15.71 -1.14
N ARG A 66 16.96 -15.54 -1.17
CA ARG A 66 16.25 -14.38 -0.60
C ARG A 66 14.98 -14.86 0.07
N ALA A 67 14.75 -14.36 1.28
CA ALA A 67 13.55 -14.64 2.05
C ALA A 67 12.92 -13.34 2.55
N ILE A 68 11.59 -13.34 2.69
CA ILE A 68 10.85 -12.27 3.35
C ILE A 68 9.92 -12.90 4.39
N SER A 69 10.06 -12.46 5.63
CA SER A 69 9.13 -12.81 6.71
C SER A 69 8.16 -11.65 6.89
N PHE A 70 6.86 -11.92 6.85
CA PHE A 70 5.81 -10.94 7.10
C PHE A 70 4.64 -11.61 7.79
N GLY A 71 3.93 -10.85 8.62
CA GLY A 71 2.76 -11.34 9.33
C GLY A 71 2.60 -10.68 10.70
N PRO A 72 1.36 -10.58 11.22
CA PRO A 72 0.10 -10.82 10.52
C PRO A 72 -0.17 -9.77 9.43
N VAL A 73 -0.99 -10.11 8.44
CA VAL A 73 -1.45 -9.20 7.41
C VAL A 73 -2.95 -8.96 7.58
N VAL A 74 -3.33 -7.70 7.77
CA VAL A 74 -4.73 -7.30 7.94
C VAL A 74 -5.10 -6.34 6.81
N LEU A 75 -6.24 -6.59 6.17
CA LEU A 75 -6.87 -5.65 5.25
C LEU A 75 -8.17 -5.18 5.89
N SER A 76 -8.33 -3.87 6.02
CA SER A 76 -9.56 -3.27 6.53
C SER A 76 -10.05 -2.20 5.56
N ARG A 77 -11.36 -2.11 5.40
CA ARG A 77 -12.02 -1.00 4.71
C ARG A 77 -12.45 -0.02 5.79
N LYS A 78 -12.15 1.28 5.63
CA LYS A 78 -12.88 2.29 6.39
C LYS A 78 -14.31 2.30 5.84
N THR A 79 -15.26 1.73 6.57
CA THR A 79 -16.66 2.08 6.39
C THR A 79 -16.81 3.57 6.70
N ALA A 80 -17.56 4.30 5.88
CA ALA A 80 -17.98 5.63 6.26
C ALA A 80 -18.70 5.52 7.62
N HIS A 81 -18.40 6.43 8.54
CA HIS A 81 -19.24 6.62 9.72
C HIS A 81 -20.63 7.00 9.20
N ARG A 82 -21.62 6.12 9.40
CA ARG A 82 -23.02 6.50 9.28
C ARG A 82 -23.25 7.45 10.45
N PRO A 83 -23.64 8.71 10.24
CA PRO A 83 -24.13 9.50 11.35
C PRO A 83 -25.36 8.74 11.86
N ASP A 84 -25.31 8.32 13.12
CA ASP A 84 -26.50 7.86 13.81
C ASP A 84 -27.50 9.02 13.75
N GLY A 85 -28.58 8.79 13.02
CA GLY A 85 -29.67 9.75 12.97
C GLY A 85 -30.43 9.67 14.28
N ASP A 86 -30.50 10.82 14.95
CA ASP A 86 -31.61 11.26 15.81
C ASP A 86 -31.84 12.75 15.53
#